data_AF-K1RW20-F1
#
_entry.id   AF-K1RW20-F1
#
_cell.length_a   1.000
_cell.length_b   1.000
_cell.length_c   1.000
_cell.angle_alpha   90.00
_cell.angle_beta   90.00
_cell.angle_gamma   90.00
#
_symmetry.space_group_name_H-M   'P 1'
#
loop_
_entity.id
_entity.type
_entity.pdbx_description
1 polymer ?
#
loop_
_entity_poly.entity_id
_entity_poly.type
_entity_poly.pdbx_seq_one_letter_code
_entity_poly.pdbx_strand_id
1 'polypeptide(L)'
;SNHYVTADEYLSGNVREKLKIAKQYAYEDSSYQINVEYLNKVIPKDIPPTEISVRIGATWIPEDVITEFILDLIDAGYYARRDVKVHYSDVTGEWNIANKSCDRNTIAVTSTYGTNRANAYRLIEDALNLRDTKIFDYVYDEENKKKPVLNKKETAIAQAKQDKIKQVFQDWIWQDQDRRERLTR
;
A
#
# COMPACT_ATOMS: atom_id res chain seq x y z
N SER A 1 -26.19 19.27 30.92
CA SER A 1 -25.77 20.53 30.26
C SER A 1 -25.84 20.34 28.76
N ASN A 2 -26.65 21.13 28.04
CA ASN A 2 -26.71 21.05 26.57
C ASN A 2 -25.47 21.70 25.98
N HIS A 3 -24.49 20.87 25.62
CA HIS A 3 -23.29 21.28 24.92
C HIS A 3 -23.55 21.14 23.42
N TYR A 4 -23.60 22.26 22.71
CA TYR A 4 -23.71 22.27 21.25
C TYR A 4 -22.32 22.17 20.65
N VAL A 5 -22.14 21.21 19.74
CA VAL A 5 -20.91 21.01 18.97
C VAL A 5 -21.18 21.28 17.49
N THR A 6 -20.14 21.66 16.75
CA THR A 6 -20.25 21.85 15.29
C THR A 6 -20.43 20.51 14.58
N ALA A 7 -20.99 20.51 13.37
CA ALA A 7 -21.13 19.28 12.57
C ALA A 7 -19.78 18.63 12.28
N ASP A 8 -18.75 19.43 11.97
CA ASP A 8 -17.40 18.93 11.68
C ASP A 8 -16.75 18.28 12.92
N GLU A 9 -16.91 18.90 14.10
CA GLU A 9 -16.45 18.34 15.37
C GLU A 9 -17.21 17.06 15.74
N TYR A 10 -18.53 17.02 15.49
CA TYR A 10 -19.34 15.85 15.75
C TYR A 10 -18.95 14.67 14.84
N LEU A 11 -18.71 14.93 13.56
CA LEU A 11 -18.39 13.94 12.52
C LEU A 11 -16.89 13.59 12.43
N SER A 12 -16.05 14.10 13.35
CA SER A 12 -14.62 13.79 13.44
C SER A 12 -14.26 13.10 14.76
N GLY A 13 -13.00 12.66 14.93
CA GLY A 13 -12.56 11.93 16.12
C GLY A 13 -13.02 10.47 16.14
N ASN A 14 -13.35 9.91 17.30
CA ASN A 14 -13.79 8.51 17.44
C ASN A 14 -15.25 8.32 16.95
N VAL A 15 -15.44 8.41 15.63
CA VAL A 15 -16.73 8.28 14.93
C VAL A 15 -17.43 6.95 15.25
N ARG A 16 -16.67 5.87 15.49
CA ARG A 16 -17.22 4.55 15.81
C ARG A 16 -17.90 4.52 17.16
N GLU A 17 -17.26 5.09 18.18
CA GLU A 17 -17.84 5.21 19.51
C GLU A 17 -19.07 6.13 19.49
N LYS A 18 -18.95 7.27 18.80
CA LYS A 18 -20.08 8.20 18.60
C LYS A 18 -21.27 7.52 17.90
N LEU A 19 -21.03 6.67 16.90
CA LEU A 19 -22.07 5.92 16.20
C LEU A 19 -22.73 4.87 17.09
N LYS A 20 -21.96 4.17 17.93
CA LYS A 20 -22.49 3.22 18.91
C LYS A 20 -23.44 3.92 19.89
N ILE A 21 -23.01 5.06 20.42
CA ILE A 21 -23.80 5.90 21.32
C ILE A 21 -25.07 6.41 20.60
N ALA A 22 -24.92 6.94 19.37
CA ALA A 22 -26.06 7.45 18.59
C ALA A 22 -27.10 6.36 18.28
N LYS A 23 -26.67 5.12 18.00
CA LYS A 23 -27.58 3.98 17.80
C LYS A 23 -28.33 3.60 19.09
N GLN A 24 -27.67 3.69 20.24
CA GLN A 24 -28.31 3.43 21.53
C GLN A 24 -29.41 4.46 21.82
N TYR A 25 -29.13 5.75 21.64
CA TYR A 25 -30.14 6.79 21.80
C TYR A 25 -31.24 6.73 20.73
N ALA A 26 -30.91 6.38 19.49
CA ALA A 26 -31.90 6.22 18.42
C ALA A 26 -32.92 5.09 18.65
N TYR A 27 -32.60 4.15 19.55
CA TYR A 27 -33.55 3.12 19.99
C TYR A 27 -34.63 3.69 20.92
N GLU A 28 -34.28 4.68 21.74
CA GLU A 28 -35.19 5.31 22.71
C GLU A 28 -35.87 6.57 22.16
N ASP A 29 -35.18 7.32 21.29
CA ASP A 29 -35.66 8.55 20.67
C ASP A 29 -35.24 8.61 19.19
N SER A 30 -36.23 8.58 18.29
CA SER A 30 -36.00 8.59 16.84
C SER A 30 -35.34 9.87 16.33
N SER A 31 -35.31 10.96 17.10
CA SER A 31 -34.61 12.19 16.74
C SER A 31 -33.11 11.97 16.50
N TYR A 32 -32.50 10.95 17.12
CA TYR A 32 -31.09 10.59 16.94
C TYR A 32 -30.81 9.76 15.66
N GLN A 33 -31.82 9.37 14.89
CA GLN A 33 -31.62 8.63 13.63
C GLN A 33 -30.80 9.43 12.61
N ILE A 34 -30.97 10.76 12.59
CA ILE A 34 -30.19 11.64 11.72
C ILE A 34 -28.70 11.56 12.04
N ASN A 35 -28.34 11.47 13.32
CA ASN A 35 -26.95 11.34 13.76
C ASN A 35 -26.35 10.00 13.30
N VAL A 36 -27.12 8.93 13.38
CA VAL A 36 -26.72 7.60 12.88
C VAL A 36 -26.45 7.65 11.38
N GLU A 37 -27.30 8.32 10.60
CA GLU A 37 -27.11 8.46 9.15
C GLU A 37 -25.81 9.22 8.82
N TYR A 38 -25.58 10.38 9.45
CA TYR A 38 -24.39 11.17 9.18
C TYR A 38 -23.10 10.48 9.65
N LEU A 39 -23.11 9.85 10.82
CA LEU A 39 -21.95 9.11 11.34
C LEU A 39 -21.62 7.89 10.46
N ASN A 40 -22.62 7.20 9.89
CA ASN A 40 -22.38 6.12 8.93
C ASN A 40 -21.65 6.58 7.67
N LYS A 41 -21.89 7.81 7.19
CA LYS A 41 -21.26 8.36 5.98
C LYS A 41 -19.77 8.66 6.17
N VAL A 42 -19.33 8.84 7.42
CA VAL A 42 -17.95 9.25 7.77
C VAL A 42 -17.17 8.18 8.53
N ILE A 43 -17.69 6.94 8.63
CA ILE A 43 -16.94 5.83 9.21
C ILE A 43 -15.65 5.64 8.39
N PRO A 44 -14.47 5.77 9.00
CA PRO A 44 -13.23 5.40 8.34
C PRO A 44 -13.30 3.93 7.95
N LYS A 45 -12.91 3.62 6.70
CA LYS A 45 -12.81 2.24 6.22
C LYS A 45 -12.13 1.38 7.27
N ASP A 46 -12.67 0.18 7.51
CA ASP A 46 -11.98 -0.80 8.32
C ASP A 46 -10.58 -0.98 7.76
N ILE A 47 -9.61 -0.67 8.61
CA ILE A 47 -8.26 -1.14 8.47
C ILE A 47 -8.32 -2.62 8.85
N PRO A 48 -8.12 -3.57 7.92
CA PRO A 48 -8.11 -4.97 8.28
C PRO A 48 -6.98 -5.23 9.31
N PRO A 49 -7.10 -6.22 10.21
CA PRO A 49 -6.05 -6.57 11.18
C PRO A 49 -4.68 -6.83 10.55
N THR A 50 -4.65 -7.10 9.24
CA THR A 50 -3.46 -7.18 8.39
C THR A 50 -2.74 -5.84 8.19
N GLU A 51 -3.23 -4.68 8.62
CA GLU A 51 -2.39 -3.47 8.70
C GLU A 51 -1.60 -3.36 10.02
N ILE A 52 -1.82 -4.30 10.97
CA ILE A 52 -0.88 -4.63 12.06
C ILE A 52 0.15 -5.69 11.59
N SER A 53 -0.03 -6.27 10.39
CA SER A 53 0.94 -7.20 9.82
C SER A 53 2.19 -6.49 9.28
N VAL A 54 3.27 -7.26 9.10
CA VAL A 54 4.57 -6.75 8.68
C VAL A 54 4.47 -6.05 7.33
N ARG A 55 4.77 -4.75 7.32
CA ARG A 55 4.83 -3.95 6.09
C ARG A 55 6.13 -4.26 5.36
N ILE A 56 6.07 -4.50 4.06
CA ILE A 56 7.26 -4.80 3.23
C ILE A 56 8.36 -3.73 3.34
N GLY A 57 7.99 -2.46 3.56
CA GLY A 57 8.93 -1.35 3.73
C GLY A 57 9.46 -1.14 5.15
N ALA A 58 9.17 -2.04 6.11
CA ALA A 58 9.60 -1.85 7.48
C ALA A 58 11.13 -1.99 7.59
N THR A 59 11.78 -0.99 8.16
CA THR A 59 13.25 -0.86 8.19
C THR A 59 13.95 -1.89 9.08
N TRP A 60 13.22 -2.59 9.93
CA TRP A 60 13.76 -3.70 10.73
C TRP A 60 13.89 -5.00 9.92
N ILE A 61 13.27 -5.09 8.75
CA ILE A 61 13.37 -6.26 7.88
C ILE A 61 14.74 -6.22 7.17
N PRO A 62 15.55 -7.28 7.29
CA PRO A 62 16.86 -7.32 6.65
C PRO A 62 16.79 -7.21 5.11
N GLU A 63 17.75 -6.52 4.51
CA GLU A 63 17.87 -6.34 3.05
C GLU A 63 17.85 -7.67 2.28
N ASP A 64 18.50 -8.71 2.82
CA ASP A 64 18.58 -10.03 2.21
C ASP A 64 17.23 -10.74 2.19
N VAL A 65 16.40 -10.57 3.22
CA VAL A 65 15.04 -11.12 3.27
C VAL A 65 14.15 -10.46 2.21
N ILE A 66 14.26 -9.14 2.05
CA ILE A 66 13.51 -8.45 0.99
C ILE A 66 14.02 -8.84 -0.39
N THR A 67 15.34 -8.99 -0.55
CA THR A 67 15.95 -9.46 -1.80
C THR A 67 15.43 -10.85 -2.16
N GLU A 68 15.42 -11.79 -1.20
CA GLU A 68 14.90 -13.14 -1.37
C GLU A 68 13.42 -13.13 -1.80
N PHE A 69 12.59 -12.33 -1.11
CA PHE A 69 11.18 -12.16 -1.49
C PHE A 69 11.02 -11.74 -2.94
N ILE A 70 11.77 -10.72 -3.38
CA ILE A 70 11.66 -10.19 -4.75
C ILE A 70 12.04 -11.27 -5.76
N LEU A 71 13.10 -12.03 -5.49
CA LEU A 71 13.59 -13.08 -6.37
C LEU A 71 12.59 -14.25 -6.47
N ASP A 72 11.97 -14.63 -5.36
CA ASP A 72 10.94 -15.68 -5.35
C ASP A 72 9.65 -15.21 -6.03
N LEU A 73 9.21 -13.97 -5.74
CA LEU A 73 8.00 -13.40 -6.31
C LEU A 73 8.03 -13.39 -7.83
N ILE A 74 9.17 -13.06 -8.44
CA ILE A 74 9.29 -12.95 -9.90
C ILE A 74 9.76 -14.24 -10.57
N ASP A 75 9.94 -15.32 -9.81
CA ASP A 75 10.57 -16.56 -10.26
C ASP A 75 11.90 -16.28 -10.99
N ALA A 76 12.80 -15.60 -10.27
CA ALA A 76 14.00 -15.00 -10.85
C ALA A 76 14.94 -16.03 -11.46
N GLY A 77 15.47 -15.69 -12.64
CA GLY A 77 16.50 -16.48 -13.31
C GLY A 77 17.87 -16.34 -12.64
N TYR A 78 18.84 -17.13 -13.11
CA TYR A 78 20.21 -17.15 -12.56
C TYR A 78 20.84 -15.75 -12.43
N TYR A 79 20.75 -14.93 -13.48
CA TYR A 79 21.37 -13.60 -13.50
C TYR A 79 20.73 -12.64 -12.49
N ALA A 80 19.41 -12.63 -12.36
CA ALA A 80 18.75 -11.81 -11.36
C ALA A 80 19.06 -12.27 -9.95
N ARG A 81 19.09 -13.58 -9.68
CA ARG A 81 19.49 -14.11 -8.36
C ARG A 81 20.92 -13.71 -7.95
N ARG A 82 21.81 -13.59 -8.94
CA ARG A 82 23.19 -13.11 -8.71
C ARG A 82 23.24 -11.60 -8.47
N ASP A 83 22.58 -10.82 -9.31
CA ASP A 83 22.87 -9.38 -9.45
C ASP A 83 21.83 -8.47 -8.78
N VAL A 84 20.56 -8.88 -8.63
CA VAL A 84 19.54 -8.06 -7.95
C VAL A 84 19.80 -8.03 -6.45
N LYS A 85 19.80 -6.82 -5.88
CA LYS A 85 19.99 -6.55 -4.46
C LYS A 85 19.08 -5.42 -4.01
N VAL A 86 18.55 -5.51 -2.80
CA VAL A 86 17.81 -4.42 -2.15
C VAL A 86 18.75 -3.72 -1.18
N HIS A 87 18.68 -2.40 -1.12
CA HIS A 87 19.45 -1.59 -0.18
C HIS A 87 18.58 -0.52 0.48
N TYR A 88 18.75 -0.33 1.78
CA TYR A 88 18.21 0.81 2.53
C TYR A 88 19.29 1.87 2.69
N SER A 89 18.98 3.10 2.33
CA SER A 89 19.87 4.24 2.51
C SER A 89 19.52 4.96 3.80
N ASP A 90 20.35 4.83 4.84
CA ASP A 90 20.18 5.57 6.10
C ASP A 90 20.25 7.09 5.91
N VAL A 91 20.92 7.56 4.85
CA VAL A 91 21.08 8.98 4.55
C VAL A 91 19.80 9.59 3.97
N THR A 92 19.13 8.87 3.07
CA THR A 92 17.92 9.37 2.39
C THR A 92 16.64 8.83 3.02
N GLY A 93 16.74 7.78 3.84
CA GLY A 93 15.60 7.06 4.40
C GLY A 93 14.85 6.22 3.36
N GLU A 94 15.47 5.89 2.23
CA GLU A 94 14.80 5.26 1.08
C GLU A 94 15.35 3.86 0.78
N TRP A 95 14.43 2.97 0.41
CA TRP A 95 14.73 1.67 -0.17
C TRP A 95 14.97 1.76 -1.66
N ASN A 96 15.97 1.03 -2.16
CA ASN A 96 16.32 0.97 -3.57
C ASN A 96 16.61 -0.48 -3.99
N ILE A 97 16.21 -0.85 -5.20
CA ILE A 97 16.54 -2.15 -5.80
C ILE A 97 17.63 -1.94 -6.86
N ALA A 98 18.81 -2.54 -6.70
CA ALA A 98 19.87 -2.51 -7.70
C ALA A 98 19.64 -3.54 -8.81
N ASN A 99 20.22 -3.29 -10.00
CA ASN A 99 20.29 -4.24 -11.13
C ASN A 99 18.93 -4.80 -11.62
N LYS A 100 17.88 -3.97 -11.58
CA LYS A 100 16.50 -4.29 -12.00
C LYS A 100 16.33 -4.66 -13.49
N SER A 101 17.41 -4.68 -14.28
CA SER A 101 17.38 -4.91 -15.73
C SER A 101 17.48 -6.39 -16.11
N CYS A 102 17.97 -7.26 -15.22
CA CYS A 102 18.28 -8.66 -15.52
C CYS A 102 17.06 -9.46 -16.01
N ASP A 103 15.90 -9.31 -15.35
CA ASP A 103 14.67 -10.04 -15.67
C ASP A 103 13.54 -9.11 -16.17
N ARG A 104 13.88 -7.93 -16.67
CA ARG A 104 12.91 -6.86 -16.96
C ARG A 104 11.78 -7.23 -17.93
N ASN A 105 11.98 -8.27 -18.74
CA ASN A 105 11.05 -8.70 -19.80
C ASN A 105 10.30 -10.00 -19.46
N THR A 106 10.46 -10.58 -18.27
CA THR A 106 9.73 -11.80 -17.90
C THR A 106 8.23 -11.52 -17.74
N ILE A 107 7.40 -12.55 -17.96
CA ILE A 107 5.94 -12.43 -17.79
C ILE A 107 5.59 -12.07 -16.34
N ALA A 108 6.33 -12.61 -15.37
CA ALA A 108 6.17 -12.29 -13.96
C ALA A 108 6.33 -10.79 -13.69
N VAL A 109 7.40 -10.19 -14.24
CA VAL A 109 7.75 -8.78 -14.04
C VAL A 109 6.85 -7.84 -14.84
N THR A 110 6.41 -8.22 -16.04
CA THR A 110 5.69 -7.33 -16.95
C THR A 110 4.16 -7.43 -16.84
N SER A 111 3.62 -8.57 -16.38
CA SER A 111 2.18 -8.85 -16.43
C SER A 111 1.61 -9.45 -15.14
N THR A 112 2.26 -10.47 -14.56
CA THR A 112 1.72 -11.12 -13.35
C THR A 112 1.73 -10.16 -12.17
N TYR A 113 2.88 -9.55 -11.90
CA TYR A 113 3.07 -8.58 -10.82
C TYR A 113 3.31 -7.16 -11.33
N GLY A 114 3.48 -6.97 -12.64
CA GLY A 114 3.59 -5.65 -13.26
C GLY A 114 2.35 -5.26 -14.07
N THR A 115 2.47 -4.12 -14.73
CA THR A 115 1.57 -3.63 -15.77
C THR A 115 2.39 -3.17 -16.97
N ASN A 116 1.71 -2.90 -18.08
CA ASN A 116 2.32 -2.28 -19.25
C ASN A 116 2.92 -0.89 -18.98
N ARG A 117 2.51 -0.21 -17.89
CA ARG A 117 2.93 1.16 -17.54
C ARG A 117 3.87 1.21 -16.33
N ALA A 118 3.98 0.13 -15.57
CA ALA A 118 4.87 -0.01 -14.42
C ALA A 118 5.19 -1.48 -14.17
N ASN A 119 6.46 -1.86 -14.32
CA ASN A 119 6.89 -3.23 -14.06
C ASN A 119 6.88 -3.56 -12.55
N ALA A 120 6.99 -4.84 -12.21
CA ALA A 120 6.96 -5.31 -10.83
C ALA A 120 8.01 -4.61 -9.94
N TYR A 121 9.26 -4.45 -10.42
CA TYR A 121 10.30 -3.76 -9.65
C TYR A 121 9.92 -2.34 -9.24
N ARG A 122 9.28 -1.57 -10.13
CA ARG A 122 8.79 -0.23 -9.80
C ARG A 122 7.71 -0.29 -8.72
N LEU A 123 6.75 -1.21 -8.84
CA LEU A 123 5.67 -1.34 -7.86
C LEU A 123 6.19 -1.76 -6.47
N ILE A 124 7.17 -2.68 -6.46
CA ILE A 124 7.85 -3.15 -5.25
C ILE A 124 8.60 -1.99 -4.60
N GLU A 125 9.38 -1.22 -5.34
CA GLU A 125 10.15 -0.10 -4.78
C GLU A 125 9.25 1.02 -4.25
N ASP A 126 8.15 1.33 -4.94
CA ASP A 126 7.12 2.23 -4.41
C ASP A 126 6.56 1.68 -3.08
N ALA A 127 6.28 0.37 -3.00
CA ALA A 127 5.74 -0.26 -1.79
C ALA A 127 6.75 -0.30 -0.63
N LEU A 128 8.02 -0.57 -0.91
CA LEU A 128 9.11 -0.51 0.06
C LEU A 128 9.23 0.88 0.66
N ASN A 129 9.04 1.92 -0.15
CA ASN A 129 9.06 3.30 0.29
C ASN A 129 7.72 3.81 0.84
N LEU A 130 6.75 2.91 1.09
CA LEU A 130 5.42 3.23 1.60
C LEU A 130 4.65 4.25 0.73
N ARG A 131 4.83 4.18 -0.59
CA ARG A 131 4.17 5.04 -1.59
C ARG A 131 3.20 4.21 -2.43
N ASP A 132 2.04 4.79 -2.72
CA ASP A 132 1.16 4.23 -3.73
C ASP A 132 1.66 4.60 -5.13
N THR A 133 1.74 3.61 -6.02
CA THR A 133 2.13 3.87 -7.41
C THR A 133 1.12 4.78 -8.09
N LYS A 134 1.62 5.80 -8.80
CA LYS A 134 0.83 6.70 -9.66
C LYS A 134 1.32 6.64 -11.10
N ILE A 135 0.38 6.53 -12.04
CA ILE A 135 0.67 6.56 -13.48
C ILE A 135 0.21 7.89 -14.04
N PHE A 136 1.14 8.58 -14.71
CA PHE A 136 0.85 9.83 -15.40
C PHE A 136 0.94 9.61 -16.91
N ASP A 137 0.00 10.23 -17.63
CA ASP A 137 0.14 10.53 -19.05
C ASP A 137 0.69 11.94 -19.20
N TYR A 138 1.12 12.27 -20.41
CA TYR A 138 1.66 13.58 -20.71
C TYR A 138 0.90 14.21 -21.86
N VAL A 139 0.41 15.42 -21.63
CA VAL A 139 -0.26 16.26 -22.62
C VAL A 139 0.58 17.51 -22.85
N TYR A 140 0.50 18.08 -24.05
CA TYR A 140 1.10 19.37 -24.36
C TYR A 140 0.06 20.46 -24.17
N ASP A 141 0.44 21.55 -23.52
CA ASP A 141 -0.40 22.75 -23.45
C ASP A 141 -0.29 23.61 -24.71
N GLU A 142 -0.99 24.74 -24.72
CA GLU A 142 -1.01 25.70 -25.83
C GLU A 142 0.37 26.32 -26.11
N GLU A 143 1.30 26.27 -25.15
CA GLU A 143 2.69 26.71 -25.29
C GLU A 143 3.65 25.56 -25.65
N ASN A 144 3.11 24.39 -26.04
CA ASN A 144 3.85 23.17 -26.34
C ASN A 144 4.72 22.65 -25.16
N LYS A 145 4.33 22.96 -23.91
CA LYS A 145 4.98 22.43 -22.70
C LYS A 145 4.32 21.14 -22.25
N LYS A 146 5.14 20.14 -21.93
CA LYS A 146 4.72 18.81 -21.47
C LYS A 146 4.24 18.85 -20.03
N LYS A 147 2.95 18.57 -19.79
CA LYS A 147 2.33 18.52 -18.44
C LYS A 147 1.91 17.10 -18.07
N PRO A 148 2.24 16.62 -16.85
CA PRO A 148 1.78 15.32 -16.37
C PRO A 148 0.31 15.39 -15.94
N VAL A 149 -0.50 14.44 -16.41
CA VAL A 149 -1.90 14.27 -16.03
C VAL A 149 -2.06 12.88 -15.43
N LEU A 150 -2.65 12.80 -14.24
CA LEU A 150 -2.86 11.52 -13.55
C LEU A 150 -3.81 10.63 -14.36
N ASN A 151 -3.31 9.49 -14.84
CA ASN A 151 -4.14 8.48 -15.45
C ASN A 151 -4.79 7.64 -14.34
N LYS A 152 -6.02 7.99 -13.98
CA LYS A 152 -6.76 7.32 -12.89
C LYS A 152 -6.95 5.82 -13.14
N LYS A 153 -7.19 5.42 -14.39
CA LYS A 153 -7.43 4.02 -14.76
C LYS A 153 -6.16 3.18 -14.60
N GLU A 154 -5.06 3.60 -15.22
CA GLU A 154 -3.78 2.89 -15.14
C GLU A 154 -3.20 2.93 -13.72
N THR A 155 -3.43 4.02 -12.98
CA THR A 155 -3.08 4.12 -11.56
C THR A 155 -3.82 3.08 -10.74
N ALA A 156 -5.14 2.94 -10.91
CA ALA A 156 -5.91 1.92 -10.19
C ALA A 156 -5.44 0.49 -10.50
N ILE A 157 -5.09 0.21 -11.76
CA ILE A 157 -4.54 -1.10 -12.18
C ILE A 157 -3.18 -1.34 -11.52
N ALA A 158 -2.29 -0.34 -11.53
CA ALA A 158 -0.97 -0.45 -10.91
C ALA A 158 -1.07 -0.63 -9.39
N GLN A 159 -1.96 0.10 -8.71
CA GLN A 159 -2.20 -0.04 -7.28
C GLN A 159 -2.77 -1.41 -6.94
N ALA A 160 -3.70 -1.94 -7.72
CA ALA A 160 -4.20 -3.31 -7.51
C ALA A 160 -3.09 -4.37 -7.62
N LYS A 161 -2.13 -4.20 -8.55
CA LYS A 161 -0.94 -5.06 -8.64
C LYS A 161 -0.02 -4.88 -7.43
N GLN A 162 0.21 -3.65 -7.01
CA GLN A 162 1.01 -3.33 -5.84
C GLN A 162 0.42 -3.96 -4.56
N ASP A 163 -0.90 -3.90 -4.38
CA ASP A 163 -1.58 -4.51 -3.24
C ASP A 163 -1.51 -6.03 -3.28
N LYS A 164 -1.58 -6.63 -4.48
CA LYS A 164 -1.34 -8.07 -4.63
C LYS A 164 0.07 -8.46 -4.18
N ILE A 165 1.09 -7.65 -4.50
CA ILE A 165 2.47 -7.89 -4.05
C ILE A 165 2.57 -7.81 -2.52
N LYS A 166 1.96 -6.78 -1.91
CA LYS A 166 1.92 -6.62 -0.44
C LYS A 166 1.27 -7.84 0.23
N GLN A 167 0.18 -8.36 -0.33
CA GLN A 167 -0.48 -9.57 0.17
C GLN A 167 0.43 -10.80 0.07
N VAL A 168 1.06 -11.03 -1.08
CA VAL A 168 1.97 -12.18 -1.27
C VAL A 168 3.15 -12.08 -0.30
N PHE A 169 3.66 -10.88 -0.02
CA PHE A 169 4.70 -10.68 0.98
C PHE A 169 4.27 -11.08 2.40
N GLN A 170 3.05 -10.70 2.80
CA GLN A 170 2.50 -11.03 4.13
C GLN A 170 2.40 -12.54 4.33
N ASP A 171 2.02 -13.28 3.29
CA ASP A 171 1.99 -14.73 3.33
C ASP A 171 3.41 -15.31 3.33
N TRP A 172 4.26 -14.83 2.42
CA TRP A 172 5.61 -15.35 2.19
C TRP A 172 6.52 -15.17 3.42
N ILE A 173 6.49 -14.02 4.10
CA ILE A 173 7.44 -13.68 5.17
C ILE A 173 7.41 -14.69 6.34
N TRP A 174 6.29 -15.38 6.53
CA TRP A 174 6.11 -16.35 7.62
C TRP A 174 6.16 -17.80 7.19
N GLN A 175 6.26 -18.11 5.90
CA GLN A 175 6.21 -19.49 5.39
C GLN A 175 7.43 -20.32 5.76
N ASP A 176 8.61 -19.69 5.79
CA ASP A 176 9.86 -20.36 6.12
C ASP A 176 10.13 -20.30 7.64
N GLN A 177 10.47 -21.46 8.24
CA GLN A 177 10.68 -21.58 9.68
C GLN A 177 11.91 -20.79 10.14
N ASP A 178 13.04 -20.91 9.42
CA ASP A 178 14.30 -20.27 9.79
C ASP A 178 14.16 -18.74 9.69
N ARG A 179 13.53 -18.26 8.62
CA ARG A 179 13.18 -16.84 8.43
C ARG A 179 12.29 -16.33 9.56
N ARG A 180 11.24 -17.07 9.92
CA ARG A 180 10.34 -16.70 11.01
C ARG A 180 11.10 -16.57 12.33
N GLU A 181 11.91 -17.57 12.68
CA GLU A 181 12.70 -17.56 13.92
C GLU A 181 13.68 -16.39 13.96
N ARG A 182 14.29 -16.02 12.83
CA ARG A 182 15.19 -14.87 12.71
C ARG A 182 14.48 -13.54 12.91
N LEU A 183 13.24 -13.40 12.46
CA LEU A 183 12.47 -12.16 12.52
C LEU A 183 11.71 -11.94 13.85
N THR A 184 11.64 -12.95 14.72
CA THR A 184 10.91 -12.89 16.00
C THR A 184 11.80 -12.91 17.25
N ARG A 185 13.12 -12.75 17.09
CA ARG A 185 14.10 -12.65 18.18
C ARG A 185 14.56 -11.21 18.34
#